data_AF-A0A2S8BBL3-F1
#
_entry.id   AF-A0A2S8BBL3-F1
#
_cell.length_a   1.000
_cell.length_b   1.000
_cell.length_c   1.000
_cell.angle_alpha   90.00
_cell.angle_beta   90.00
_cell.angle_gamma   90.00
#
_symmetry.space_group_name_H-M   'P 1'
#
loop_
_entity.id
_entity.type
_entity.pdbx_description
1 polymer ?
#
loop_
_entity_poly.entity_id
_entity_poly.type
_entity_poly.pdbx_seq_one_letter_code
_entity_poly.pdbx_strand_id
1 'polypeptide(L)'
;MSFAELDPERRARVRDPAALHDVLVVDLETDRRPRVGTPRAAAGLDAITEIGAVKVRGGTVLGEFATLIDPQRSIPPQITRLTGITTAMVCDAPTIAAVLPTFLEFARDSVLVAHNAGFDVGFLRAATERCGLAWPKPPVLCTVRLARRVLSARKPPACGWPSWPGCSGSPPSPPTAPWTTRAPPSRCCTR
;
A
#
# COMPACT_ATOMS: atom_id res chain seq x y z
N MET A 1 -17.54 -3.57 19.38
CA MET A 1 -17.51 -5.00 19.02
C MET A 1 -16.10 -5.53 19.22
N SER A 2 -15.86 -6.10 20.39
CA SER A 2 -14.65 -6.86 20.69
C SER A 2 -14.71 -8.18 19.92
N PHE A 3 -13.57 -8.76 19.52
CA PHE A 3 -13.51 -10.15 19.07
C PHE A 3 -14.11 -11.12 20.11
N ALA A 4 -14.20 -10.69 21.37
CA ALA A 4 -14.86 -11.40 22.45
C ALA A 4 -16.41 -11.44 22.37
N GLU A 5 -17.05 -10.66 21.49
CA GLU A 5 -18.52 -10.59 21.37
C GLU A 5 -19.07 -11.37 20.17
N LEU A 6 -18.20 -12.07 19.42
CA LEU A 6 -18.65 -12.99 18.37
C LEU A 6 -19.40 -14.16 19.01
N ASP A 7 -20.57 -14.51 18.45
CA ASP A 7 -21.32 -15.68 18.89
C ASP A 7 -20.46 -16.97 18.78
N PRO A 8 -20.75 -18.00 19.58
CA PRO A 8 -19.96 -19.23 19.63
C PRO A 8 -19.81 -19.95 18.28
N GLU A 9 -20.84 -19.97 17.43
CA GLU A 9 -20.81 -20.58 16.10
C GLU A 9 -19.93 -19.77 15.14
N ARG A 10 -20.01 -18.43 15.18
CA ARG A 10 -19.11 -17.56 14.42
C ARG A 10 -17.66 -17.71 14.87
N ARG A 11 -17.42 -17.84 16.17
CA ARG A 11 -16.08 -18.12 16.72
C ARG A 11 -15.55 -19.49 16.28
N ALA A 12 -16.40 -20.52 16.27
CA ALA A 12 -16.05 -21.86 15.82
C ALA A 12 -15.66 -21.83 14.33
N ARG A 13 -16.44 -21.14 13.48
CA ARG A 13 -16.11 -20.96 12.04
C ARG A 13 -14.80 -20.20 11.83
N VAL A 14 -14.52 -19.16 12.62
CA VAL A 14 -13.25 -18.41 12.52
C VAL A 14 -12.04 -19.24 12.98
N ARG A 15 -12.27 -20.31 13.76
CA ARG A 15 -11.22 -21.21 14.24
C ARG A 15 -11.01 -22.45 13.37
N ASP A 16 -11.92 -22.75 12.45
CA ASP A 16 -11.77 -23.83 11.48
C ASP A 16 -10.97 -23.34 10.26
N PRO A 17 -9.71 -23.77 10.07
CA PRO A 17 -8.91 -23.33 8.93
C PRO A 17 -9.53 -23.72 7.58
N ALA A 18 -10.27 -24.81 7.50
CA ALA A 18 -10.90 -25.27 6.27
C ALA A 18 -12.10 -24.41 5.85
N ALA A 19 -12.71 -23.69 6.80
CA ALA A 19 -13.82 -22.78 6.56
C ALA A 19 -13.37 -21.34 6.21
N LEU A 20 -12.07 -21.06 6.21
CA LEU A 20 -11.51 -19.73 5.98
C LEU A 20 -11.02 -19.55 4.54
N HIS A 21 -11.30 -18.37 4.00
CA HIS A 21 -10.70 -17.94 2.73
C HIS A 21 -9.22 -17.61 2.90
N ASP A 22 -8.46 -17.83 1.84
CA ASP A 22 -7.11 -17.27 1.73
C ASP A 22 -7.19 -15.76 1.60
N VAL A 23 -6.36 -15.07 2.37
CA VAL A 23 -6.18 -13.64 2.31
C VAL A 23 -4.79 -13.38 1.75
N LEU A 24 -4.73 -12.64 0.65
CA LEU A 24 -3.48 -12.19 0.06
C LEU A 24 -3.30 -10.71 0.39
N VAL A 25 -2.41 -10.39 1.31
CA VAL A 25 -2.02 -9.00 1.57
C VAL A 25 -0.99 -8.60 0.53
N VAL A 26 -1.22 -7.51 -0.19
CA VAL A 26 -0.37 -7.03 -1.30
C VAL A 26 -0.01 -5.57 -1.05
N ASP A 27 1.24 -5.23 -1.35
CA ASP A 27 1.76 -3.87 -1.40
C ASP A 27 2.66 -3.73 -2.63
N LEU A 28 2.57 -2.59 -3.32
CA LEU A 28 3.32 -2.31 -4.53
C LEU A 28 4.15 -1.05 -4.41
N GLU A 29 5.40 -1.15 -4.83
CA GLU A 29 6.19 0.04 -5.16
C GLU A 29 6.13 0.32 -6.66
N THR A 30 6.11 1.61 -6.99
CA THR A 30 5.98 2.07 -8.38
C THR A 30 6.97 3.18 -8.64
N ASP A 31 7.29 3.40 -9.91
CA ASP A 31 8.26 4.41 -10.33
C ASP A 31 7.72 5.86 -10.32
N ARG A 32 6.64 6.09 -9.58
CA ARG A 32 5.94 7.37 -9.51
C ARG A 32 5.15 7.47 -8.20
N ARG A 33 4.91 8.72 -7.74
CA ARG A 33 3.91 8.98 -6.70
C ARG A 33 2.47 9.02 -7.25
N PRO A 34 1.46 8.59 -6.46
CA PRO A 34 0.07 8.91 -6.74
C PRO A 34 -0.09 10.44 -6.86
N ARG A 35 -0.48 10.95 -8.04
CA ARG A 35 -0.87 12.36 -8.19
C ARG A 35 -2.33 12.51 -7.79
N VAL A 36 -2.60 13.33 -6.77
CA VAL A 36 -3.98 13.74 -6.45
C VAL A 36 -4.49 14.64 -7.56
N GLY A 37 -5.61 14.28 -8.19
CA GLY A 37 -6.29 15.11 -9.20
C GLY A 37 -5.82 14.96 -10.64
N THR A 38 -4.89 14.05 -10.96
CA THR A 38 -4.53 13.76 -12.37
C THR A 38 -5.11 12.42 -12.81
N PRO A 39 -5.94 12.36 -13.88
CA PRO A 39 -6.41 11.10 -14.44
C PRO A 39 -5.23 10.22 -14.83
N ARG A 40 -5.31 8.94 -14.47
CA ARG A 40 -4.27 7.94 -14.74
C ARG A 40 -3.96 7.73 -16.23
N ALA A 41 -4.87 8.16 -17.11
CA ALA A 41 -4.69 8.12 -18.57
C ALA A 41 -3.83 9.25 -19.15
N ALA A 42 -3.60 10.34 -18.40
CA ALA A 42 -2.95 11.55 -18.93
C ALA A 42 -1.44 11.65 -18.67
N ALA A 43 -0.88 10.74 -17.86
CA ALA A 43 0.55 10.62 -17.64
C ALA A 43 1.01 9.30 -18.27
N GLY A 44 2.22 9.26 -18.83
CA GLY A 44 2.77 8.05 -19.45
C GLY A 44 2.62 6.80 -18.56
N LEU A 45 2.67 5.63 -19.18
CA LEU A 45 2.38 4.35 -18.53
C LEU A 45 3.14 4.18 -17.21
N ASP A 46 2.45 4.28 -16.07
CA ASP A 46 3.03 4.04 -14.74
C ASP A 46 3.46 2.56 -14.61
N ALA A 47 4.63 2.28 -14.02
CA ALA A 47 5.19 0.94 -13.93
C ALA A 47 5.39 0.49 -12.47
N ILE A 48 5.23 -0.82 -12.25
CA ILE A 48 5.47 -1.48 -10.96
C ILE A 48 6.98 -1.77 -10.89
N THR A 49 7.60 -1.44 -9.76
CA THR A 49 9.03 -1.67 -9.50
C THR A 49 9.26 -2.73 -8.43
N GLU A 50 8.25 -3.03 -7.63
CA GLU A 50 8.27 -4.12 -6.64
C GLU A 50 6.86 -4.66 -6.44
N ILE A 51 6.76 -5.97 -6.21
CA ILE A 51 5.57 -6.61 -5.66
C ILE A 51 5.98 -7.29 -4.35
N GLY A 52 5.35 -6.90 -3.25
CA GLY A 52 5.37 -7.62 -1.98
C GLY A 52 3.99 -8.21 -1.69
N ALA A 53 3.92 -9.49 -1.37
CA ALA A 53 2.66 -10.13 -0.99
C ALA A 53 2.85 -11.28 0.00
N VAL A 54 1.89 -11.45 0.90
CA VAL A 54 1.84 -12.53 1.89
C VAL A 54 0.47 -13.18 1.85
N LYS A 55 0.45 -14.51 1.65
CA LYS A 55 -0.76 -15.32 1.64
C LYS A 55 -0.98 -15.92 3.03
N VAL A 56 -2.16 -15.72 3.59
CA VAL A 56 -2.49 -16.07 4.98
C VAL A 56 -3.84 -16.78 5.04
N ARG A 57 -3.96 -17.82 5.88
CA ARG A 57 -5.22 -18.48 6.23
C ARG A 57 -5.29 -18.68 7.74
N GLY A 58 -6.34 -18.16 8.38
CA GLY A 58 -6.54 -18.33 9.83
C GLY A 58 -5.42 -17.80 10.71
N GLY A 59 -4.66 -16.80 10.24
CA GLY A 59 -3.49 -16.26 10.95
C GLY A 59 -2.17 -17.00 10.68
N THR A 60 -2.20 -18.08 9.89
CA THR A 60 -0.99 -18.80 9.45
C THR A 60 -0.56 -18.32 8.08
N VAL A 61 0.74 -18.00 7.92
CA VAL A 61 1.34 -17.69 6.62
C VAL A 61 1.44 -18.97 5.80
N LEU A 62 0.83 -18.96 4.61
CA LEU A 62 0.89 -20.04 3.62
C LEU A 62 2.03 -19.86 2.64
N GLY A 63 2.47 -18.61 2.42
CA GLY A 63 3.58 -18.29 1.55
C GLY A 63 3.76 -16.79 1.38
N GLU A 64 4.92 -16.43 0.83
CA GLU A 64 5.31 -15.06 0.55
C GLU A 64 5.76 -14.95 -0.91
N PHE A 65 5.51 -13.79 -1.50
CA PHE A 65 5.93 -13.44 -2.84
C PHE A 65 6.54 -12.05 -2.80
N ALA A 66 7.84 -11.95 -3.07
CA ALA A 66 8.55 -10.68 -3.09
C ALA A 66 9.48 -10.66 -4.29
N THR A 67 9.38 -9.63 -5.13
CA THR A 67 10.30 -9.44 -6.25
C THR A 67 10.38 -7.98 -6.65
N LEU A 68 11.61 -7.54 -6.97
CA LEU A 68 11.84 -6.35 -7.75
C LEU A 68 11.45 -6.61 -9.20
N ILE A 69 11.14 -5.53 -9.91
CA ILE A 69 10.67 -5.56 -11.29
C ILE A 69 11.38 -4.48 -12.09
N ASP A 70 11.92 -4.85 -13.25
CA ASP A 70 12.47 -3.88 -14.20
C ASP A 70 11.32 -3.11 -14.89
N PRO A 71 11.18 -1.78 -14.65
CA PRO A 71 10.22 -0.96 -15.37
C PRO A 71 10.70 -0.58 -16.79
N GLN A 72 11.89 -1.04 -17.18
CA GLN A 72 12.57 -0.77 -18.46
C GLN A 72 12.86 0.72 -18.67
N ARG A 73 13.03 1.46 -17.58
CA ARG A 73 13.37 2.89 -17.54
C ARG A 73 14.03 3.27 -16.21
N SER A 74 14.71 4.40 -16.20
CA SER A 74 15.37 4.91 -14.99
C SER A 74 14.37 5.30 -13.90
N ILE A 75 14.68 4.98 -12.65
CA ILE A 75 13.89 5.41 -11.48
C ILE A 75 14.23 6.88 -11.16
N PRO A 76 13.24 7.79 -11.08
CA PRO A 76 13.50 9.18 -10.71
C PRO A 76 14.10 9.30 -9.30
N PRO A 77 15.05 10.22 -9.04
CA PRO A 77 15.69 10.36 -7.73
C PRO A 77 14.71 10.62 -6.59
N GLN A 78 13.58 11.30 -6.86
CA GLN A 78 12.52 11.51 -5.90
C GLN A 78 11.90 10.19 -5.43
N ILE A 79 11.72 9.23 -6.34
CA ILE A 79 11.14 7.92 -6.03
C ILE A 79 12.16 7.05 -5.29
N THR A 80 13.42 7.03 -5.74
CA THR A 80 14.50 6.37 -5.00
C THR A 80 14.61 6.87 -3.56
N ARG A 81 14.43 8.17 -3.31
CA ARG A 81 14.40 8.70 -1.92
C ARG A 81 13.19 8.25 -1.11
N LEU A 82 12.10 7.85 -1.75
CA LEU A 82 10.86 7.45 -1.09
C LEU A 82 10.82 5.96 -0.81
N THR A 83 11.21 5.16 -1.80
CA THR A 83 11.09 3.70 -1.76
C THR A 83 12.42 3.01 -1.44
N GLY A 84 13.54 3.73 -1.60
CA GLY A 84 14.89 3.14 -1.52
C GLY A 84 15.31 2.39 -2.78
N ILE A 85 14.41 2.16 -3.74
CA ILE A 85 14.69 1.39 -4.96
C ILE A 85 15.47 2.25 -5.95
N THR A 86 16.65 1.78 -6.35
CA THR A 86 17.51 2.44 -7.33
C THR A 86 17.37 1.81 -8.70
N THR A 87 17.69 2.55 -9.77
CA THR A 87 17.76 2.00 -11.14
C THR A 87 18.67 0.78 -11.23
N ALA A 88 19.78 0.77 -10.47
CA ALA A 88 20.72 -0.34 -10.44
C ALA A 88 20.15 -1.62 -9.81
N MET A 89 19.17 -1.49 -8.90
CA MET A 89 18.51 -2.65 -8.28
C MET A 89 17.51 -3.32 -9.23
N VAL A 90 16.89 -2.55 -10.13
CA VAL A 90 15.82 -3.03 -11.01
C VAL A 90 16.29 -3.36 -12.41
N CYS A 91 17.46 -2.89 -12.86
CA CYS A 91 17.91 -3.09 -14.24
C CYS A 91 18.12 -4.57 -14.62
N ASP A 92 18.49 -5.41 -13.65
CA ASP A 92 18.69 -6.86 -13.84
C ASP A 92 17.50 -7.68 -13.34
N ALA A 93 16.44 -7.03 -12.83
CA ALA A 93 15.25 -7.68 -12.32
C ALA A 93 14.35 -8.17 -13.48
N PRO A 94 13.49 -9.17 -13.25
CA PRO A 94 12.55 -9.60 -14.28
C PRO A 94 11.54 -8.49 -14.63
N THR A 95 11.09 -8.44 -15.87
CA THR A 95 10.03 -7.50 -16.27
C THR A 95 8.69 -7.92 -15.70
N ILE A 96 7.75 -6.97 -15.63
CA ILE A 96 6.38 -7.27 -15.16
C ILE A 96 5.71 -8.38 -15.98
N ALA A 97 6.00 -8.47 -17.28
CA ALA A 97 5.44 -9.51 -18.14
C ALA A 97 5.89 -10.93 -17.74
N ALA A 98 7.12 -11.07 -17.23
CA ALA A 98 7.64 -12.34 -16.73
C ALA A 98 7.09 -12.69 -15.32
N VAL A 99 6.91 -11.68 -14.47
CA VAL A 99 6.47 -11.86 -13.07
C VAL A 99 4.97 -12.10 -12.94
N LEU A 100 4.18 -11.39 -13.74
CA LEU A 100 2.74 -11.28 -13.55
C LEU A 100 1.98 -12.61 -13.63
N PRO A 101 2.28 -13.55 -14.57
CA PRO A 101 1.62 -14.86 -14.58
C PRO A 101 1.82 -15.64 -13.27
N THR A 102 3.05 -15.68 -12.76
CA THR A 102 3.38 -16.37 -11.50
C THR A 102 2.69 -15.70 -10.31
N PHE A 103 2.66 -14.37 -10.28
CA PHE A 103 1.94 -13.63 -9.24
C PHE A 103 0.43 -13.90 -9.27
N LEU A 104 -0.21 -13.94 -10.45
CA LEU A 104 -1.65 -14.22 -10.57
C LEU A 104 -1.99 -15.64 -10.11
N GLU A 105 -1.13 -16.62 -10.40
CA GLU A 105 -1.30 -17.98 -9.89
C GLU A 105 -1.13 -18.03 -8.37
N PHE A 106 -0.11 -17.35 -7.82
CA PHE A 106 0.05 -17.22 -6.36
C PHE A 106 -1.18 -16.55 -5.71
N ALA A 107 -1.79 -15.57 -6.38
CA ALA A 107 -2.96 -14.84 -5.91
C ALA A 107 -4.30 -15.57 -6.09
N ARG A 108 -4.29 -16.72 -6.76
CA ARG A 108 -5.50 -17.47 -7.09
C ARG A 108 -6.30 -17.85 -5.84
N ASP A 109 -7.63 -17.85 -6.00
CA ASP A 109 -8.63 -18.22 -4.99
C ASP A 109 -8.51 -17.46 -3.65
N SER A 110 -7.96 -16.24 -3.70
CA SER A 110 -7.71 -15.40 -2.51
C SER A 110 -8.51 -14.10 -2.53
N VAL A 111 -8.79 -13.58 -1.34
CA VAL A 111 -9.25 -12.21 -1.14
C VAL A 111 -8.02 -11.29 -1.13
N LEU A 112 -7.95 -10.34 -2.07
CA LEU A 112 -6.85 -9.40 -2.16
C LEU A 112 -7.05 -8.26 -1.13
N VAL A 113 -6.06 -8.04 -0.28
CA VAL A 113 -6.05 -7.01 0.76
C VAL A 113 -4.91 -6.04 0.52
N ALA A 114 -5.19 -4.73 0.52
CA ALA A 114 -4.16 -3.70 0.39
C ALA A 114 -4.54 -2.41 1.12
N HIS A 115 -3.54 -1.60 1.50
CA HIS A 115 -3.73 -0.31 2.15
C HIS A 115 -3.97 0.76 1.09
N ASN A 116 -5.24 1.14 0.89
CA ASN A 116 -5.69 1.92 -0.27
C ASN A 116 -5.72 1.10 -1.58
N ALA A 117 -6.29 -0.11 -1.51
CA ALA A 117 -6.34 -1.10 -2.61
C ALA A 117 -6.74 -0.61 -4.01
N GLY A 118 -7.42 0.53 -4.15
CA GLY A 118 -7.67 1.11 -5.48
C GLY A 118 -6.39 1.47 -6.24
N PHE A 119 -5.30 1.78 -5.52
CA PHE A 119 -3.98 2.00 -6.09
C PHE A 119 -3.42 0.68 -6.64
N ASP A 120 -3.18 -0.31 -5.78
CA ASP A 120 -2.50 -1.57 -6.10
C ASP A 120 -3.26 -2.36 -7.17
N VAL A 121 -4.57 -2.54 -6.96
CA VAL A 121 -5.44 -3.26 -7.92
C VAL A 121 -5.50 -2.52 -9.25
N GLY A 122 -5.46 -1.19 -9.23
CA GLY A 122 -5.36 -0.39 -10.45
C GLY A 122 -4.09 -0.74 -11.23
N PHE A 123 -2.94 -0.77 -10.56
CA PHE A 123 -1.64 -1.11 -11.17
C PHE A 123 -1.63 -2.54 -11.73
N LEU A 124 -2.04 -3.53 -10.94
CA LEU A 124 -2.11 -4.93 -11.37
C LEU A 124 -3.06 -5.10 -12.55
N ARG A 125 -4.25 -4.49 -12.52
CA ARG A 125 -5.22 -4.59 -13.62
C ARG A 125 -4.67 -4.01 -14.93
N ALA A 126 -4.04 -2.84 -14.90
CA ALA A 126 -3.46 -2.29 -16.12
C ALA A 126 -2.24 -3.07 -16.59
N ALA A 127 -1.44 -3.63 -15.67
CA ALA A 127 -0.36 -4.52 -16.04
C ALA A 127 -0.91 -5.77 -16.75
N THR A 128 -1.99 -6.39 -16.25
CA THR A 128 -2.62 -7.54 -16.91
C THR A 128 -3.12 -7.18 -18.30
N GLU A 129 -3.77 -6.02 -18.45
CA GLU A 129 -4.26 -5.55 -19.74
C GLU A 129 -3.12 -5.33 -20.75
N ARG A 130 -2.02 -4.70 -20.33
CA ARG A 130 -0.83 -4.50 -21.18
C ARG A 130 -0.13 -5.81 -21.56
N CYS A 131 -0.15 -6.80 -20.68
CA CYS A 131 0.44 -8.11 -20.93
C CYS A 131 -0.52 -9.06 -21.67
N GLY A 132 -1.72 -8.61 -22.06
CA GLY A 132 -2.71 -9.47 -22.72
C GLY A 132 -3.29 -10.58 -21.82
N LEU A 133 -3.19 -10.42 -20.50
CA LEU A 133 -3.68 -11.39 -19.52
C LEU A 133 -5.08 -11.00 -19.02
N ALA A 134 -5.91 -12.02 -18.75
CA ALA A 134 -7.22 -11.81 -18.16
C ALA A 134 -7.09 -11.40 -16.68
N TRP A 135 -7.73 -10.29 -16.29
CA TRP A 135 -7.83 -9.90 -14.89
C TRP A 135 -8.82 -10.84 -14.14
N PRO A 136 -8.39 -11.56 -13.09
CA PRO A 136 -9.23 -12.58 -12.43
C PRO A 136 -10.38 -12.02 -11.60
N LYS A 137 -10.48 -10.69 -11.44
CA LYS A 137 -11.54 -10.01 -10.64
C LYS A 137 -11.69 -10.61 -9.23
N PRO A 138 -10.60 -10.74 -8.44
CA PRO A 138 -10.70 -11.28 -7.08
C PRO A 138 -11.53 -10.34 -6.20
N PRO A 139 -12.14 -10.85 -5.12
CA PRO A 139 -12.68 -10.01 -4.06
C PRO A 139 -11.57 -9.12 -3.49
N VAL A 140 -11.85 -7.83 -3.28
CA VAL A 140 -10.87 -6.85 -2.79
C VAL A 140 -11.35 -6.23 -1.48
N LEU A 141 -10.48 -6.23 -0.46
CA LEU A 141 -10.69 -5.54 0.80
C LEU A 141 -9.63 -4.45 1.00
N CYS A 142 -10.10 -3.21 1.15
CA CYS A 142 -9.24 -2.06 1.39
C CYS A 142 -9.15 -1.78 2.89
N THR A 143 -7.95 -1.88 3.47
CA THR A 143 -7.77 -1.71 4.92
C THR A 143 -8.07 -0.28 5.39
N VAL A 144 -7.87 0.74 4.54
CA VAL A 144 -8.30 2.13 4.84
C VAL A 144 -9.82 2.22 4.97
N ARG A 145 -10.57 1.58 4.05
CA ARG A 145 -12.05 1.57 4.12
C ARG A 145 -12.54 0.77 5.31
N LEU A 146 -11.89 -0.37 5.60
CA LEU A 146 -12.19 -1.18 6.78
C LEU A 146 -11.93 -0.39 8.08
N ALA A 147 -10.76 0.24 8.20
CA ALA A 147 -10.38 1.05 9.35
C ALA A 147 -11.37 2.20 9.57
N ARG A 148 -11.77 2.93 8.52
CA ARG A 148 -12.81 3.96 8.64
C ARG A 148 -14.13 3.40 9.17
N ARG A 149 -14.58 2.24 8.69
CA ARG A 149 -15.82 1.62 9.20
C ARG A 149 -15.70 1.20 10.66
N VAL A 150 -14.61 0.54 11.03
CA VAL A 150 -14.40 -0.01 12.38
C VAL A 150 -14.12 1.10 13.40
N LEU A 151 -13.30 2.09 13.03
CA LEU A 151 -12.90 3.18 13.91
C LEU A 151 -13.94 4.31 13.96
N SER A 152 -14.69 4.59 12.89
CA SER A 152 -15.84 5.50 13.01
C SER A 152 -16.98 4.89 13.82
N ALA A 153 -17.12 3.56 13.84
CA ALA A 153 -18.05 2.86 14.73
C ALA A 153 -17.58 2.81 16.19
N ARG A 154 -16.26 2.90 16.44
CA ARG A 154 -15.69 3.20 17.77
C ARG A 154 -15.53 4.71 17.89
N LYS A 155 -16.60 5.43 18.25
CA LYS A 155 -16.40 6.72 18.91
C LYS A 155 -15.46 6.42 20.09
N PRO A 156 -14.23 6.99 20.16
CA PRO A 156 -13.47 6.87 21.39
C PRO A 156 -14.41 7.33 22.51
N PRO A 157 -14.40 6.70 23.69
CA PRO A 157 -15.06 7.33 24.83
C PRO A 157 -14.56 8.77 24.82
N ALA A 158 -15.47 9.74 24.95
CA ALA A 158 -15.05 11.11 25.06
C ALA A 158 -14.02 11.11 26.19
N CYS A 159 -12.75 11.23 25.83
CA CYS A 159 -11.74 11.63 26.77
C CYS A 159 -12.13 13.07 27.05
N GLY A 160 -13.10 13.23 27.96
CA GLY A 160 -13.15 14.38 28.80
C GLY A 160 -11.79 14.39 29.43
N TRP A 161 -10.88 15.17 28.85
CA TRP A 161 -9.83 15.75 29.67
C TRP A 161 -10.55 16.28 30.91
N PRO A 162 -10.20 15.84 32.12
CA PRO A 162 -10.62 16.55 33.30
C PRO A 162 -10.26 18.01 33.01
N SER A 163 -11.26 18.88 33.01
CA SER A 163 -11.06 20.31 32.97
C SER A 163 -10.14 20.62 34.14
N TRP A 164 -8.85 20.74 33.87
CA TRP A 164 -7.91 21.24 34.86
C TRP A 164 -8.37 22.67 35.14
N PRO A 165 -8.67 23.03 36.40
CA PRO A 165 -9.08 24.39 36.70
C PRO A 165 -7.89 25.30 36.40
N GLY A 166 -7.97 26.03 35.27
CA GLY A 166 -6.91 26.95 34.85
C GLY A 166 -6.74 27.14 33.33
N CYS A 167 -7.25 26.25 32.48
CA CYS A 167 -7.11 26.41 31.02
C CYS A 167 -8.30 27.18 30.41
N SER A 168 -8.42 28.47 30.71
CA SER A 168 -9.11 29.43 29.86
C SER A 168 -8.07 30.16 29.01
N GLY A 169 -7.67 29.55 27.90
CA GLY A 169 -6.75 30.17 26.95
C GLY A 169 -7.07 29.69 25.55
N SER A 170 -7.46 30.61 24.67
CA SER A 170 -7.55 30.39 23.23
C SER A 170 -6.28 29.70 22.70
N PRO A 171 -6.38 28.87 21.64
CA PRO A 171 -5.20 28.22 21.08
C PRO A 171 -4.16 29.28 20.66
N PRO A 172 -2.88 29.14 21.06
CA PRO A 172 -1.86 30.08 20.62
C PRO A 172 -1.70 29.98 19.10
N SER A 173 -1.60 31.14 18.46
CA SER A 173 -1.26 31.23 17.03
C SER A 173 0.09 30.54 16.78
N PRO A 174 0.26 29.85 15.63
CA PRO A 174 1.53 29.21 15.32
C PRO A 174 2.64 30.26 15.19
N PRO A 175 3.85 30.00 15.69
CA PRO A 175 4.95 30.96 15.60
C PRO A 175 5.37 31.16 14.14
N THR A 176 5.29 32.40 13.68
CA THR A 176 5.95 32.88 12.47
C THR A 176 7.43 33.11 12.78
N ALA A 177 8.31 32.25 12.29
CA ALA A 177 9.74 32.52 12.27
C ALA A 177 10.39 32.08 10.93
N PRO A 178 11.31 32.90 10.38
CA PRO A 178 11.84 32.75 9.03
C PRO A 178 13.01 31.77 9.00
N TRP A 179 12.91 30.74 8.16
CA TRP A 179 14.05 29.85 7.89
C TRP A 179 15.00 30.56 6.92
N THR A 180 15.95 31.31 7.48
CA THR A 180 17.15 31.73 6.77
C THR A 180 18.32 30.89 7.26
N THR A 181 18.91 30.11 6.36
CA THR A 181 20.31 29.68 6.45
C THR A 181 20.82 29.44 5.03
N ARG A 182 21.99 30.01 4.76
CA ARG A 182 22.60 30.17 3.44
C ARG A 182 23.84 29.26 3.37
N ALA A 183 23.90 28.44 2.30
CA ALA A 183 25.06 27.92 1.54
C ALA A 183 26.03 26.90 2.21
N PRO A 184 26.75 26.05 1.43
CA PRO A 184 27.76 26.48 0.45
C PRO A 184 27.58 25.89 -0.98
N PRO A 185 28.26 26.44 -2.01
CA PRO A 185 28.28 25.88 -3.35
C PRO A 185 29.33 24.75 -3.45
N SER A 186 29.00 23.63 -4.09
CA SER A 186 30.00 22.64 -4.50
C SER A 186 29.84 22.29 -5.99
N ARG A 187 30.68 23.00 -6.75
CA ARG A 187 31.44 22.62 -7.96
C ARG A 187 30.94 21.46 -8.82
N CYS A 188 30.61 21.85 -10.04
CA CYS A 188 30.78 21.13 -11.30
C CYS A 188 32.00 20.19 -11.33
N CYS A 189 31.80 18.95 -11.75
CA CYS A 189 32.83 18.13 -12.39
C CYS A 189 32.30 17.68 -13.75
N THR A 190 32.78 18.35 -14.79
CA THR A 190 32.81 17.91 -16.18
C THR A 190 33.78 16.74 -16.34
N ARG A 191 33.28 15.60 -16.84
CA ARG A 191 33.84 14.92 -18.02
C ARG A 191 32.84 13.91 -18.57
#